data_AF-A0A8S8YQ71-F1
#
_entry.id   AF-A0A8S8YQ71-F1
#
_cell.length_a   1.000
_cell.length_b   1.000
_cell.length_c   1.000
_cell.angle_alpha   90.00
_cell.angle_beta   90.00
_cell.angle_gamma   90.00
#
_symmetry.space_group_name_H-M   'P 1'
#
loop_
_entity.id
_entity.type
_entity.pdbx_description
1 polymer ?
#
loop_
_entity_poly.entity_id
_entity_poly.type
_entity_poly.pdbx_seq_one_letter_code
_entity_poly.pdbx_strand_id
1 'polypeptide(L)'
;MRVVRRGDVIPKITEVIGPAHDSDLIGRSHSDGTPFSEPLPSRREIPVPEGCPRCSTDLIIDGAFIRCTNIDCPSKLERAILYWCRKLGMDGIGEKLAEQLCSSGLVTSLGDLYRLEDREQELISLERMAEKSASNVLEELNPPGP
;
A
#
# COMPACT_ATOMS: atom_id res chain seq x y z
N MET A 1 -10.49 21.34 13.35
CA MET A 1 -10.68 21.21 11.89
C MET A 1 -12.09 20.72 11.62
N ARG A 2 -12.65 21.05 10.45
CA ARG A 2 -13.93 20.50 9.98
C ARG A 2 -13.65 19.27 9.12
N VAL A 3 -14.24 18.14 9.48
CA VAL A 3 -14.14 16.88 8.73
C VAL A 3 -15.53 16.50 8.26
N VAL A 4 -15.66 16.15 6.98
CA VAL A 4 -16.92 15.73 6.36
C VAL A 4 -16.76 14.30 5.83
N ARG A 5 -17.70 13.42 6.17
CA ARG A 5 -17.82 12.05 5.63
C ARG A 5 -19.11 11.97 4.82
N ARG A 6 -19.03 11.53 3.56
CA ARG A 6 -20.19 11.38 2.67
C ARG A 6 -20.37 9.91 2.31
N GLY A 7 -21.13 9.18 3.12
CA GLY A 7 -21.30 7.73 3.00
C GLY A 7 -20.11 6.95 3.55
N ASP A 8 -19.95 5.70 3.11
CA ASP A 8 -18.87 4.83 3.58
C ASP A 8 -17.57 5.02 2.79
N VAL A 9 -17.01 6.23 2.88
CA VAL A 9 -15.77 6.63 2.18
C VAL A 9 -14.81 7.36 3.14
N ILE A 10 -13.54 7.48 2.73
CA ILE A 10 -12.51 8.20 3.48
C ILE A 10 -12.98 9.64 3.79
N PRO A 11 -13.02 10.06 5.07
CA PRO A 11 -13.40 11.42 5.45
C PRO A 11 -12.45 12.46 4.88
N LYS A 12 -12.96 13.66 4.61
CA LYS A 12 -12.18 14.77 4.07
C LYS A 12 -12.11 15.91 5.07
N ILE A 13 -10.92 16.49 5.23
CA ILE A 13 -10.74 17.76 5.94
C ILE A 13 -11.19 18.88 4.98
N THR A 14 -12.19 19.66 5.35
CA THR A 14 -12.73 20.76 4.51
C THR A 14 -12.31 22.14 4.99
N GLU A 15 -11.89 22.27 6.25
CA GLU A 15 -11.57 23.56 6.84
C GLU A 15 -10.63 23.41 8.05
N VAL A 16 -9.65 24.31 8.17
CA VAL A 16 -8.81 24.43 9.36
C VAL A 16 -9.32 25.61 10.19
N ILE A 17 -9.82 25.32 11.40
CA ILE A 17 -10.55 26.29 12.24
C ILE A 17 -9.62 27.05 13.21
N GLY A 18 -8.39 26.56 13.40
CA GLY A 18 -7.41 27.13 14.33
C GLY A 18 -6.57 26.05 15.04
N PRO A 19 -5.63 26.45 15.91
CA PRO A 19 -4.86 25.52 16.74
C PRO A 19 -5.76 24.82 17.77
N ALA A 20 -5.37 23.60 18.14
CA ALA A 20 -6.00 22.88 19.24
C ALA A 20 -5.52 23.41 20.59
N HIS A 21 -6.36 23.33 21.60
CA HIS A 21 -6.08 23.66 23.00
C HIS A 21 -6.26 22.42 23.89
N ASP A 22 -5.62 22.35 25.05
CA ASP A 22 -5.72 21.18 25.94
C ASP A 22 -7.17 20.90 26.37
N SER A 23 -8.01 21.93 26.41
CA SER A 23 -9.45 21.80 26.66
C SER A 23 -10.16 20.95 25.60
N ASP A 24 -9.66 20.88 24.36
CA ASP A 24 -10.24 20.08 23.28
C ASP A 24 -10.02 18.57 23.47
N LEU A 25 -9.11 18.18 24.38
CA LEU A 25 -8.80 16.79 24.74
C LEU A 25 -9.67 16.26 25.89
N ILE A 26 -10.30 17.14 26.66
CA ILE A 26 -11.09 16.76 27.84
C ILE A 26 -12.23 15.82 27.41
N GLY A 27 -12.30 14.66 28.06
CA GLY A 27 -13.36 13.66 27.83
C GLY A 27 -13.23 12.86 26.54
N ARG A 28 -12.09 12.95 25.84
CA ARG A 28 -11.80 12.06 24.70
C ARG A 28 -11.40 10.67 25.19
N SER A 29 -11.80 9.66 24.43
CA SER A 29 -11.43 8.25 24.65
C SER A 29 -11.00 7.62 23.33
N HIS A 30 -10.14 6.60 23.43
CA HIS A 30 -9.78 5.73 22.32
C HIS A 30 -10.96 4.84 21.92
N SER A 31 -10.84 4.13 20.78
CA SER A 31 -11.93 3.26 20.30
C SER A 31 -12.17 2.04 21.19
N ASP A 32 -11.21 1.68 22.04
CA ASP A 32 -11.31 0.62 23.05
C ASP A 32 -11.95 1.11 24.37
N GLY A 33 -12.31 2.39 24.46
CA GLY A 33 -12.94 3.02 25.62
C GLY A 33 -11.96 3.57 26.65
N THR A 34 -10.65 3.36 26.49
CA THR A 34 -9.64 3.94 27.40
C THR A 34 -9.58 5.47 27.25
N PRO A 35 -9.37 6.24 28.34
CA PRO A 35 -9.26 7.70 28.26
C PRO A 35 -8.04 8.12 27.42
N PHE A 36 -8.24 9.09 26.53
CA PHE A 36 -7.15 9.71 25.80
C PHE A 36 -6.36 10.61 26.77
N SER A 37 -5.09 10.30 26.98
CA SER A 37 -4.22 10.99 27.96
C SER A 37 -2.94 11.58 27.36
N GLU A 38 -2.75 11.46 26.05
CA GLU A 38 -1.60 12.03 25.36
C GLU A 38 -1.73 13.57 25.25
N PRO A 39 -0.61 14.31 25.40
CA PRO A 39 -0.63 15.76 25.25
C PRO A 39 -0.85 16.16 23.79
N LEU A 40 -1.23 17.42 23.56
CA LEU A 40 -1.24 17.97 22.21
C LEU A 40 0.16 17.91 21.59
N PRO A 41 0.29 17.46 20.34
CA PRO A 41 1.58 17.47 19.65
C PRO A 41 2.04 18.91 19.39
N SER A 42 3.34 19.13 19.44
CA SER A 42 3.93 20.42 19.07
C SER A 42 3.63 20.74 17.61
N ARG A 43 3.13 21.97 17.36
CA ARG A 43 2.89 22.44 16.00
C ARG A 43 4.21 22.51 15.23
N ARG A 44 4.22 21.92 14.03
CA ARG A 44 5.35 21.98 13.09
C ARG A 44 4.84 22.12 11.66
N GLU A 45 5.70 22.59 10.79
CA GLU A 45 5.44 22.56 9.35
C GLU A 45 5.40 21.11 8.84
N ILE A 46 4.62 20.89 7.78
CA ILE A 46 4.53 19.60 7.09
C ILE A 46 5.34 19.75 5.79
N PRO A 47 6.63 19.36 5.79
CA PRO A 47 7.45 19.48 4.60
C PRO A 47 6.95 18.52 3.52
N VAL A 48 7.03 18.97 2.27
CA VAL A 48 6.85 18.09 1.11
C VAL A 48 8.04 17.13 1.06
N PRO A 49 7.84 15.80 0.92
CA PRO A 49 8.94 14.87 0.80
C PRO A 49 9.76 15.17 -0.47
N GLU A 50 11.08 15.21 -0.33
CA GLU A 50 12.00 15.37 -1.47
C GLU A 50 12.26 14.03 -2.18
N GLY A 51 12.38 12.94 -1.41
CA GLY A 51 12.57 11.58 -1.91
C GLY A 51 11.32 10.72 -1.79
N CYS A 52 11.15 9.78 -2.72
CA CYS A 52 10.08 8.81 -2.70
C CYS A 52 10.16 7.94 -1.43
N PRO A 53 9.09 7.82 -0.62
CA PRO A 53 9.13 7.02 0.61
C PRO A 53 9.26 5.50 0.35
N ARG A 54 9.15 5.06 -0.91
CA ARG A 54 9.26 3.64 -1.30
C ARG A 54 10.58 3.27 -1.99
N CYS A 55 11.17 4.16 -2.78
CA CYS A 55 12.41 3.87 -3.52
C CYS A 55 13.46 4.98 -3.44
N SER A 56 13.23 6.00 -2.62
CA SER A 56 14.14 7.14 -2.37
C SER A 56 14.47 8.02 -3.58
N THR A 57 13.95 7.73 -4.78
CA THR A 57 14.12 8.59 -5.96
C THR A 57 13.55 9.99 -5.71
N ASP A 58 14.26 11.02 -6.18
CA ASP A 58 13.80 12.41 -6.14
C ASP A 58 12.41 12.56 -6.77
N LEU A 59 11.54 13.24 -6.03
CA LEU A 59 10.16 13.49 -6.43
C LEU A 59 10.05 14.75 -7.27
N ILE A 60 9.13 14.73 -8.23
CA ILE A 60 8.78 15.91 -9.03
C ILE A 60 7.41 16.44 -8.62
N ILE A 61 7.22 17.75 -8.77
CA ILE A 61 5.91 18.39 -8.68
C ILE A 61 5.34 18.50 -10.10
N ASP A 62 4.20 17.85 -10.32
CA ASP A 62 3.46 17.81 -11.58
C ASP A 62 2.06 18.39 -11.35
N GLY A 63 1.93 19.71 -11.51
CA GLY A 63 0.71 20.45 -11.20
C GLY A 63 0.32 20.30 -9.73
N ALA A 64 -0.82 19.63 -9.48
CA ALA A 64 -1.32 19.37 -8.12
C ALA A 64 -0.77 18.07 -7.50
N PHE A 65 0.08 17.32 -8.21
CA PHE A 65 0.57 16.02 -7.78
C PHE A 65 2.07 16.04 -7.48
N ILE A 66 2.47 15.25 -6.49
CA ILE A 66 3.87 14.87 -6.26
C ILE A 66 4.05 13.47 -6.84
N ARG A 67 5.03 13.27 -7.72
CA ARG A 67 5.18 12.02 -8.48
C ARG A 67 6.59 11.46 -8.40
N CYS A 68 6.67 10.14 -8.27
CA CYS A 68 7.91 9.38 -8.46
C CYS A 68 8.07 9.06 -9.96
N THR A 69 9.23 9.38 -10.52
CA THR A 69 9.55 9.16 -11.95
C THR A 69 10.22 7.81 -12.20
N ASN A 70 10.89 7.22 -11.21
CA ASN A 70 11.53 5.90 -11.32
C ASN A 70 10.54 4.84 -11.80
N ILE A 71 10.84 4.19 -12.92
CA ILE A 71 10.00 3.15 -13.52
C ILE A 71 10.08 1.84 -12.75
N ASP A 72 11.23 1.59 -12.11
CA ASP A 72 11.53 0.40 -11.30
C ASP A 72 11.11 0.57 -9.83
N CYS A 73 10.29 1.59 -9.53
CA CYS A 73 9.75 1.79 -8.20
C CYS A 73 8.85 0.60 -7.81
N PRO A 74 9.06 -0.05 -6.64
CA PRO A 74 8.25 -1.20 -6.21
C PRO A 74 6.74 -0.93 -6.26
N SER A 75 6.30 0.26 -5.83
CA SER A 75 4.87 0.62 -5.88
C SER A 75 4.31 0.77 -7.29
N LYS A 76 5.14 1.05 -8.30
CA LYS A 76 4.70 1.01 -9.71
C LYS A 76 4.60 -0.42 -10.20
N LEU A 77 5.56 -1.28 -9.84
CA LEU A 77 5.54 -2.70 -10.18
C LEU A 77 4.33 -3.41 -9.54
N GLU A 78 4.08 -3.20 -8.24
CA GLU A 78 2.90 -3.70 -7.53
C GLU A 78 1.61 -3.34 -8.28
N ARG A 79 1.47 -2.06 -8.66
CA ARG A 79 0.31 -1.58 -9.43
C ARG A 79 0.22 -2.22 -10.81
N ALA A 80 1.36 -2.42 -11.48
CA ALA A 80 1.42 -3.08 -12.78
C ALA A 80 1.00 -4.55 -12.70
N ILE A 81 1.48 -5.29 -11.68
CA ILE A 81 1.09 -6.68 -11.39
C ILE A 81 -0.43 -6.76 -11.17
N LEU A 82 -0.98 -5.94 -10.27
CA LEU A 82 -2.42 -5.95 -9.99
C LEU A 82 -3.27 -5.64 -11.23
N TYR A 83 -2.82 -4.68 -12.04
CA TYR A 83 -3.48 -4.39 -13.30
C TYR A 83 -3.40 -5.56 -14.28
N TRP A 84 -2.22 -6.20 -14.38
CA TRP A 84 -1.97 -7.35 -15.22
C TRP A 84 -2.87 -8.54 -14.86
N CYS A 85 -2.86 -8.95 -13.58
CA CYS A 85 -3.71 -10.02 -13.06
C CYS A 85 -5.19 -9.75 -13.33
N ARG A 86 -5.67 -8.53 -13.07
CA ARG A 86 -7.06 -8.15 -13.37
C ARG A 86 -7.37 -8.22 -14.87
N LYS A 87 -6.41 -7.90 -15.74
CA LYS A 87 -6.62 -7.96 -17.20
C LYS A 87 -6.68 -9.39 -17.74
N LEU A 88 -6.00 -10.32 -17.07
CA LEU A 88 -6.04 -11.75 -17.39
C LEU A 88 -7.17 -12.50 -16.67
N GLY A 89 -7.90 -11.84 -15.76
CA GLY A 89 -8.96 -12.48 -14.96
C GLY A 89 -8.41 -13.40 -13.87
N MET A 90 -7.22 -13.11 -13.37
CA MET A 90 -6.58 -13.83 -12.27
C MET A 90 -7.00 -13.25 -10.92
N ASP A 91 -7.33 -14.13 -9.97
CA ASP A 91 -7.77 -13.76 -8.62
C ASP A 91 -6.73 -14.12 -7.54
N GLY A 92 -5.74 -14.96 -7.87
CA GLY A 92 -4.73 -15.46 -6.94
C GLY A 92 -3.75 -14.40 -6.43
N ILE A 93 -3.54 -13.29 -7.17
CA ILE A 93 -2.60 -12.23 -6.81
C ILE A 93 -3.33 -10.94 -6.43
N GLY A 94 -3.59 -10.78 -5.13
CA GLY A 94 -4.15 -9.56 -4.53
C GLY A 94 -3.07 -8.56 -4.08
N GLU A 95 -3.52 -7.41 -3.55
CA GLU A 95 -2.64 -6.28 -3.17
C GLU A 95 -1.50 -6.70 -2.21
N LYS A 96 -1.83 -7.50 -1.20
CA LYS A 96 -0.86 -7.96 -0.21
C LYS A 96 0.20 -8.88 -0.79
N LEU A 97 -0.21 -9.82 -1.65
CA LEU A 97 0.74 -10.73 -2.30
C LEU A 97 1.64 -9.96 -3.27
N ALA A 98 1.07 -9.04 -4.07
CA ALA A 98 1.87 -8.19 -4.97
C ALA A 98 2.92 -7.37 -4.21
N GLU A 99 2.56 -6.77 -3.06
CA GLU A 99 3.50 -6.07 -2.19
C GLU A 99 4.61 -6.99 -1.67
N GLN A 100 4.28 -8.20 -1.20
CA GLN A 100 5.27 -9.16 -0.70
C GLN A 100 6.20 -9.65 -1.81
N LEU A 101 5.68 -9.95 -3.00
CA LEU A 101 6.46 -10.40 -4.15
C LEU A 101 7.49 -9.34 -4.58
N CYS A 102 7.10 -8.06 -4.59
CA CYS A 102 8.00 -6.96 -4.91
C CYS A 102 9.01 -6.71 -3.78
N SER A 103 8.56 -6.70 -2.53
CA SER A 103 9.40 -6.36 -1.36
C SER A 103 10.43 -7.45 -1.04
N SER A 104 10.12 -8.72 -1.31
CA SER A 104 11.05 -9.85 -1.17
C SER A 104 12.05 -9.97 -2.33
N GLY A 105 11.86 -9.22 -3.42
CA GLY A 105 12.63 -9.38 -4.64
C GLY A 105 12.31 -10.67 -5.40
N LEU A 106 11.21 -11.36 -5.08
CA LEU A 106 10.72 -12.50 -5.85
C LEU A 106 10.32 -12.09 -7.27
N VAL A 107 9.79 -10.86 -7.40
CA VAL A 107 9.33 -10.29 -8.66
C VAL A 107 9.91 -8.89 -8.82
N THR A 108 10.68 -8.69 -9.90
CA THR A 108 11.26 -7.38 -10.28
C THR A 108 10.70 -6.86 -11.59
N SER A 109 10.01 -7.72 -12.34
CA SER A 109 9.34 -7.42 -13.59
C SER A 109 8.10 -8.31 -13.76
N LEU A 110 7.19 -7.95 -14.67
CA LEU A 110 6.02 -8.79 -14.96
C LEU A 110 6.40 -10.20 -15.46
N GLY A 111 7.54 -10.35 -16.12
CA GLY A 111 8.02 -11.64 -16.61
C GLY A 111 8.40 -12.61 -15.50
N ASP A 112 8.81 -12.10 -14.33
CA ASP A 112 9.21 -12.93 -13.19
C ASP A 112 8.02 -13.66 -12.56
N LEU A 113 6.78 -13.16 -12.76
CA LEU A 113 5.56 -13.86 -12.33
C LEU A 113 5.51 -15.29 -12.88
N TYR A 114 5.80 -15.45 -14.16
CA TYR A 114 5.76 -16.76 -14.83
C TYR A 114 6.95 -17.67 -14.46
N ARG A 115 7.92 -17.16 -13.71
CA ARG A 115 9.08 -17.90 -13.19
C ARG A 115 8.94 -18.25 -11.70
N LEU A 116 7.82 -17.91 -11.09
CA LEU A 116 7.58 -18.23 -9.67
C LEU A 116 7.54 -19.72 -9.40
N GLU A 117 7.23 -20.54 -10.41
CA GLU A 117 7.25 -22.01 -10.32
C GLU A 117 8.65 -22.54 -9.95
N ASP A 118 9.71 -21.96 -10.52
CA ASP A 118 11.10 -22.29 -10.18
C ASP A 118 11.48 -21.91 -8.73
N ARG A 119 10.65 -21.10 -8.07
CA ARG A 119 10.86 -20.52 -6.73
C ARG A 119 9.67 -20.79 -5.79
N GLU A 120 8.94 -21.87 -6.01
CA GLU A 120 7.71 -22.19 -5.26
C GLU A 120 7.94 -22.22 -3.75
N GLN A 121 9.08 -22.77 -3.28
CA GLN A 121 9.39 -22.82 -1.85
C GLN A 121 9.54 -21.42 -1.23
N GLU A 122 10.08 -20.47 -1.98
CA GLU A 122 10.18 -19.07 -1.53
C GLU A 122 8.81 -18.39 -1.54
N LEU A 123 7.97 -18.70 -2.53
CA LEU A 123 6.58 -18.23 -2.57
C LEU A 123 5.80 -18.73 -1.34
N ILE A 124 5.90 -20.03 -1.01
CA ILE A 124 5.27 -20.63 0.17
C ILE A 124 5.77 -20.02 1.48
N SER A 125 7.02 -19.53 1.52
CA SER A 125 7.57 -18.90 2.72
C SER A 125 6.98 -17.52 3.06
N LEU A 126 6.20 -16.92 2.14
CA LEU A 126 5.57 -15.61 2.37
C LEU A 126 4.46 -15.68 3.42
N GLU A 127 4.27 -14.58 4.15
CA GLU A 127 3.23 -14.50 5.19
C GLU A 127 1.85 -14.73 4.57
N ARG A 128 1.08 -15.67 5.16
CA ARG A 128 -0.25 -16.11 4.69
C ARG A 128 -0.24 -16.81 3.33
N MET A 129 0.92 -17.27 2.85
CA MET A 129 1.03 -18.18 1.73
C MET A 129 1.24 -19.61 2.24
N ALA A 130 0.43 -20.55 1.78
CA ALA A 130 0.56 -21.98 2.07
C ALA A 130 0.62 -22.75 0.76
N GLU A 131 1.06 -24.00 0.80
CA GLU A 131 1.20 -24.89 -0.39
C GLU A 131 0.00 -24.79 -1.34
N LYS A 132 -1.23 -24.94 -0.80
CA LYS A 132 -2.45 -24.85 -1.62
C LYS A 132 -2.65 -23.48 -2.27
N SER A 133 -2.39 -22.39 -1.54
CA SER A 133 -2.54 -21.04 -2.07
C SER A 133 -1.47 -20.73 -3.12
N ALA A 134 -0.23 -21.20 -2.90
CA ALA A 134 0.86 -21.07 -3.85
C ALA A 134 0.56 -21.85 -5.14
N SER A 135 0.12 -23.10 -5.01
CA SER A 135 -0.30 -23.95 -6.14
C SER A 135 -1.41 -23.29 -6.96
N ASN A 136 -2.45 -22.74 -6.33
CA ASN A 136 -3.51 -22.03 -7.06
C ASN A 136 -2.97 -20.83 -7.86
N VAL A 137 -2.05 -20.05 -7.28
CA VAL A 137 -1.42 -18.91 -7.95
C VAL A 137 -0.58 -19.37 -9.16
N LEU A 138 0.19 -20.44 -8.99
CA LEU A 138 1.03 -20.99 -10.06
C LEU A 138 0.18 -21.58 -11.20
N GLU A 139 -0.93 -22.25 -10.89
CA GLU A 139 -1.88 -22.76 -11.89
C GLU A 139 -2.54 -21.63 -12.70
N GLU A 140 -2.86 -20.49 -12.08
CA GLU A 140 -3.39 -19.32 -12.81
C GLU A 140 -2.33 -18.68 -13.73
N LEU A 141 -1.06 -18.71 -13.33
CA LEU A 141 0.06 -18.13 -14.09
C LEU A 141 0.49 -19.02 -15.25
N ASN A 142 0.66 -20.32 -14.98
CA ASN A 142 1.15 -21.34 -15.90
C ASN A 142 0.11 -22.46 -15.98
N PRO A 143 -1.06 -22.24 -16.60
CA PRO A 143 -2.08 -23.27 -16.71
C PRO A 143 -1.50 -24.47 -17.46
N PRO A 144 -1.73 -25.71 -16.98
CA PRO A 144 -1.28 -26.88 -17.70
C PRO A 144 -1.86 -26.85 -19.11
N GLY A 145 -1.00 -27.17 -20.10
CA GLY A 145 -1.43 -27.27 -21.49
C GLY A 145 -2.57 -28.27 -21.67
N PRO A 146 -3.28 -28.22 -22.81
CA PRO A 146 -4.38 -29.14 -23.09
C PRO A 146 -3.96 -30.62 -23.07
#